data_AF-A0A317MA71-F1
#
_entry.id   AF-A0A317MA71-F1
#
_cell.length_a   1.000
_cell.length_b   1.000
_cell.length_c   1.000
_cell.angle_alpha   90.00
_cell.angle_beta   90.00
_cell.angle_gamma   90.00
#
_symmetry.space_group_name_H-M   'P 1'
#
loop_
_entity.id
_entity.type
_entity.pdbx_description
1 polymer ?
#
loop_
_entity_poly.entity_id
_entity_poly.type
_entity_poly.pdbx_seq_one_letter_code
_entity_poly.pdbx_strand_id
1 'polypeptide(L)'
;MTSTPRNASRRGRFTASVAAMTALVLVGLPGAAHADPDDDVDIDELNQRAEELEETYDGELLQYTEIKDRVETAEADLEELDERLEKSRGGVSAIAAAQYKGDGFDPTFQIVFSSQPEDMFADAATVDYLGQSQAEQIAELISLRDEQAELTGQLQDEMSEASELIDELEEQREEVTKRIEEYEAEQVPEAPENPGNGSIPDSARGGGWDQTTPRMAAIRDEVIMQFGAPYPVGCWRPSNDDHGTGTACDFMMSANGAAPSAENKALGQQISDYGIANADRLGIKYIIWEQQIWQSTSRQWTWMNDRGDLTQNHYDHVHISSY
;
A
#
# COMPACT_ATOMS: atom_id res chain seq x y z
N MET A 1 -5.09 58.75 -22.78
CA MET A 1 -4.59 57.40 -23.14
C MET A 1 -3.35 57.14 -22.31
N THR A 2 -3.52 56.57 -21.11
CA THR A 2 -2.43 56.00 -20.32
C THR A 2 -3.03 54.77 -19.64
N SER A 3 -2.49 53.62 -20.00
CA SER A 3 -3.00 52.29 -19.71
C SER A 3 -2.64 51.90 -18.28
N THR A 4 -3.63 51.65 -17.43
CA THR A 4 -3.44 51.05 -16.11
C THR A 4 -3.38 49.52 -16.28
N PRO A 5 -2.31 48.83 -15.85
CA PRO A 5 -2.30 47.38 -15.92
C PRO A 5 -3.21 46.80 -14.84
N ARG A 6 -4.04 45.86 -15.26
CA ARG A 6 -4.87 45.00 -14.42
C ARG A 6 -3.94 44.17 -13.51
N ASN A 7 -4.03 44.40 -12.20
CA ASN A 7 -3.50 43.45 -11.22
C ASN A 7 -4.40 42.22 -11.24
N ALA A 8 -3.96 41.20 -11.96
CA ALA A 8 -4.47 39.85 -11.83
C ALA A 8 -4.05 39.35 -10.45
N SER A 9 -5.00 39.27 -9.51
CA SER A 9 -4.82 38.52 -8.28
C SER A 9 -4.61 37.05 -8.65
N ARG A 10 -3.34 36.63 -8.68
CA ARG A 10 -2.99 35.23 -8.49
C ARG A 10 -3.47 34.83 -7.09
N ARG A 11 -4.71 34.37 -6.99
CA ARG A 11 -5.15 33.49 -5.89
C ARG A 11 -4.31 32.22 -6.04
N GLY A 12 -3.18 32.17 -5.33
CA GLY A 12 -2.60 30.91 -4.95
C GLY A 12 -3.62 30.24 -4.05
N ARG A 13 -4.46 29.39 -4.65
CA ARG A 13 -5.13 28.35 -3.89
C ARG A 13 -3.99 27.55 -3.27
N PHE A 14 -3.79 27.68 -1.96
CA PHE A 14 -3.14 26.63 -1.19
C PHE A 14 -4.14 25.47 -1.24
N THR A 15 -4.14 24.73 -2.35
CA THR A 15 -4.71 23.40 -2.37
C THR A 15 -3.75 22.56 -1.56
N ALA A 16 -3.95 22.53 -0.24
CA ALA A 16 -3.52 21.40 0.57
C ALA A 16 -4.44 20.25 0.15
N SER A 17 -4.23 19.72 -1.05
CA SER A 17 -4.88 18.50 -1.47
C SER A 17 -4.05 17.37 -0.87
N VAL A 18 -4.57 16.75 0.21
CA VAL A 18 -4.10 15.49 0.82
C VAL A 18 -4.45 14.31 -0.11
N ALA A 19 -4.22 14.51 -1.42
CA ALA A 19 -4.30 13.45 -2.40
C ALA A 19 -3.01 12.64 -2.27
N ALA A 20 -3.15 11.48 -1.62
CA ALA A 20 -2.23 10.33 -1.61
C ALA A 20 -1.42 10.11 -0.31
N MET A 21 -2.12 9.92 0.81
CA MET A 21 -1.67 8.87 1.75
C MET A 21 -2.55 7.64 1.57
N THR A 22 -2.45 7.02 0.39
CA THR A 22 -2.93 5.65 0.19
C THR A 22 -1.77 4.70 0.47
N ALA A 23 -1.51 4.45 1.75
CA ALA A 23 -0.68 3.33 2.18
C ALA A 23 -1.50 2.05 1.97
N LEU A 24 -1.40 1.45 0.77
CA LEU A 24 -2.02 0.17 0.46
C LEU A 24 -1.04 -0.93 0.91
N VAL A 25 -0.91 -1.11 2.22
CA VAL A 25 -0.08 -2.14 2.83
C VAL A 25 -0.89 -3.44 2.85
N LEU A 26 -0.80 -4.18 1.75
CA LEU A 26 -1.34 -5.53 1.61
C LEU A 26 -0.34 -6.51 2.24
N VAL A 27 -0.50 -6.79 3.53
CA VAL A 27 0.13 -7.98 4.14
C VAL A 27 -0.89 -9.12 4.05
N GLY A 28 -0.65 -10.04 3.13
CA GLY A 28 -1.34 -11.33 3.12
C GLY A 28 -0.66 -12.26 4.10
N LEU A 29 -1.02 -12.20 5.39
CA LEU A 29 -0.63 -13.24 6.35
C LEU A 29 -1.45 -14.51 6.03
N PRO A 30 -0.80 -15.64 5.68
CA PRO A 30 -1.50 -16.92 5.71
C PRO A 30 -1.85 -17.22 7.17
N GLY A 31 -3.14 -17.39 7.46
CA GLY A 31 -3.61 -17.71 8.81
C GLY A 31 -2.86 -18.92 9.36
N ALA A 32 -2.39 -18.80 10.59
CA ALA A 32 -1.70 -19.85 11.32
C ALA A 32 -2.55 -21.13 11.33
N ALA A 33 -2.13 -22.12 10.55
CA ALA A 33 -2.71 -23.44 10.56
C ALA A 33 -1.90 -24.29 11.54
N HIS A 34 -2.49 -24.59 12.70
CA HIS A 34 -1.94 -25.49 13.70
C HIS A 34 -1.58 -26.85 13.10
N ALA A 35 -0.32 -27.26 13.26
CA ALA A 35 0.12 -28.63 13.15
C ALA A 35 1.09 -28.94 14.30
N ASP A 36 0.80 -30.01 15.05
CA ASP A 36 1.57 -30.54 16.19
C ASP A 36 3.03 -30.85 15.79
N PRO A 37 4.04 -30.53 16.63
CA PRO A 37 5.45 -30.67 16.28
C PRO A 37 6.03 -32.00 16.76
N ASP A 38 6.88 -32.61 15.92
CA ASP A 38 8.00 -33.42 16.38
C ASP A 38 9.29 -32.79 15.81
N ASP A 39 10.21 -32.50 16.73
CA ASP A 39 11.63 -32.09 16.64
C ASP A 39 12.02 -30.60 16.41
N ASP A 40 12.53 -30.01 17.51
CA ASP A 40 13.60 -28.99 17.66
C ASP A 40 13.50 -27.59 17.01
N VAL A 41 12.31 -27.18 16.56
CA VAL A 41 11.99 -25.75 16.40
C VAL A 41 10.95 -25.39 17.45
N ASP A 42 11.20 -24.36 18.27
CA ASP A 42 10.22 -23.87 19.25
C ASP A 42 9.07 -23.15 18.50
N ILE A 43 8.19 -23.97 17.91
CA ILE A 43 7.01 -23.53 17.15
C ILE A 43 6.10 -22.65 18.02
N ASP A 44 6.09 -22.89 19.33
CA ASP A 44 5.34 -22.08 20.29
C ASP A 44 5.94 -20.67 20.40
N GLU A 45 7.28 -20.53 20.42
CA GLU A 45 7.96 -19.23 20.38
C GLU A 45 7.68 -18.46 19.07
N LEU A 46 7.69 -19.15 17.92
CA LEU A 46 7.41 -18.53 16.62
C LEU A 46 5.96 -18.09 16.48
N ASN A 47 5.00 -18.90 16.94
CA ASN A 47 3.58 -18.53 16.94
C ASN A 47 3.32 -17.34 17.88
N GLN A 48 3.91 -17.34 19.08
CA GLN A 48 3.75 -16.24 20.03
C GLN A 48 4.30 -14.93 19.47
N ARG A 49 5.44 -14.98 18.76
CA ARG A 49 6.02 -13.80 18.12
C ARG A 49 5.22 -13.31 16.91
N ALA A 50 4.60 -14.22 16.15
CA ALA A 50 3.70 -13.87 15.06
C ALA A 50 2.41 -13.20 15.57
N GLU A 51 1.83 -13.72 16.67
CA GLU A 51 0.68 -13.10 17.33
C GLU A 51 1.01 -11.70 17.87
N GLU A 52 2.18 -11.50 18.50
CA GLU A 52 2.61 -10.20 19.01
C GLU A 52 2.81 -9.17 17.89
N LEU A 53 3.31 -9.61 16.73
CA LEU A 53 3.49 -8.78 15.55
C LEU A 53 2.13 -8.41 14.90
N GLU A 54 1.19 -9.36 14.83
CA GLU A 54 -0.18 -9.13 14.35
C GLU A 54 -0.92 -8.12 15.24
N GLU A 55 -0.83 -8.29 16.57
CA GLU A 55 -1.45 -7.37 17.53
C GLU A 55 -0.88 -5.93 17.42
N THR A 56 0.44 -5.81 17.26
CA THR A 56 1.11 -4.51 17.08
C THR A 56 0.66 -3.85 15.78
N TYR A 57 0.67 -4.58 14.66
CA TYR A 57 0.26 -4.08 13.35
C TYR A 57 -1.21 -3.65 13.32
N ASP A 58 -2.12 -4.45 13.90
CA ASP A 58 -3.54 -4.12 13.99
C ASP A 58 -3.76 -2.84 14.82
N GLY A 59 -2.99 -2.67 15.90
CA GLY A 59 -3.00 -1.47 16.73
C GLY A 59 -2.53 -0.22 15.98
N GLU A 60 -1.44 -0.32 15.22
CA GLU A 60 -0.92 0.77 14.39
C GLU A 60 -1.85 1.13 13.23
N LEU A 61 -2.46 0.14 12.58
CA LEU A 61 -3.44 0.38 11.52
C LEU A 61 -4.70 1.11 12.03
N LEU A 62 -5.12 0.77 13.25
CA LEU A 62 -6.23 1.48 13.91
C LEU A 62 -5.86 2.95 14.15
N GLN A 63 -4.68 3.23 14.72
CA GLN A 63 -4.20 4.60 14.94
C GLN A 63 -4.13 5.40 13.65
N TYR A 64 -3.62 4.81 12.57
CA TYR A 64 -3.57 5.44 11.25
C TYR A 64 -4.97 5.81 10.75
N THR A 65 -5.93 4.90 10.90
CA THR A 65 -7.31 5.12 10.48
C THR A 65 -7.96 6.24 11.29
N GLU A 66 -7.72 6.29 12.60
CA GLU A 66 -8.21 7.38 13.45
C GLU A 66 -7.61 8.74 13.08
N ILE A 67 -6.31 8.81 12.79
CA ILE A 67 -5.67 10.05 12.31
C ILE A 67 -6.30 10.50 10.99
N LYS A 68 -6.49 9.56 10.05
CA LYS A 68 -7.12 9.86 8.76
C LYS A 68 -8.52 10.46 8.93
N ASP A 69 -9.36 9.88 9.79
CA ASP A 69 -10.71 10.38 10.03
C ASP A 69 -10.70 11.80 10.65
N ARG A 70 -9.74 12.08 11.54
CA ARG A 70 -9.55 13.43 12.10
C ARG A 70 -9.11 14.45 11.04
N VAL A 71 -8.16 14.08 10.18
CA VAL A 71 -7.73 14.91 9.05
C VAL A 71 -8.90 15.21 8.11
N GLU A 72 -9.70 14.22 7.72
CA GLU A 72 -10.87 14.43 6.86
C GLU A 72 -11.89 15.39 7.50
N THR A 73 -12.10 15.27 8.83
CA THR A 73 -12.97 16.17 9.58
C THR A 73 -12.41 17.60 9.61
N ALA A 74 -11.13 17.75 9.92
CA ALA A 74 -10.47 19.04 10.00
C ALA A 74 -10.37 19.75 8.64
N GLU A 75 -10.22 19.00 7.54
CA GLU A 75 -10.31 19.55 6.18
C GLU A 75 -11.70 20.13 5.88
N ALA A 76 -12.76 19.42 6.27
CA ALA A 76 -14.13 19.90 6.11
C ALA A 76 -14.41 21.17 6.95
N ASP A 77 -13.93 21.18 8.20
CA ASP A 77 -14.04 22.35 9.09
C ASP A 77 -13.26 23.55 8.52
N LEU A 78 -12.08 23.31 7.94
CA LEU A 78 -11.28 24.36 7.31
C LEU A 78 -11.99 24.96 6.08
N GLU A 79 -12.68 24.16 5.29
CA GLU A 79 -13.47 24.62 4.15
C GLU A 79 -14.62 25.54 4.61
N GLU A 80 -15.39 25.14 5.63
CA GLU A 80 -16.45 25.98 6.20
C GLU A 80 -15.88 27.30 6.78
N LEU A 81 -14.74 27.22 7.46
CA LEU A 81 -14.07 28.37 8.04
C LEU A 81 -13.59 29.35 6.96
N ASP A 82 -13.05 28.85 5.85
CA ASP A 82 -12.60 29.68 4.73
C ASP A 82 -13.75 30.44 4.07
N GLU A 83 -14.93 29.83 3.94
CA GLU A 83 -16.13 30.51 3.44
C GLU A 83 -16.55 31.67 4.36
N ARG A 84 -16.60 31.42 5.68
CA ARG A 84 -16.92 32.44 6.70
C ARG A 84 -15.91 33.58 6.65
N LEU A 85 -14.63 33.23 6.51
CA LEU A 85 -13.53 34.17 6.45
C LEU A 85 -13.57 35.02 5.18
N GLU A 86 -13.90 34.46 4.00
CA GLU A 86 -14.08 35.22 2.77
C GLU A 86 -15.24 36.22 2.89
N LYS A 87 -16.37 35.79 3.47
CA LYS A 87 -17.52 36.66 3.73
C LYS A 87 -17.16 37.82 4.67
N SER A 88 -16.48 37.52 5.78
CA SER A 88 -16.05 38.53 6.77
C SER A 88 -15.03 39.51 6.16
N ARG A 89 -14.05 39.02 5.39
CA ARG A 89 -13.10 39.86 4.62
C ARG A 89 -13.83 40.81 3.66
N GLY A 90 -14.89 40.34 3.01
CA GLY A 90 -15.73 41.14 2.12
C GLY A 90 -16.44 42.28 2.87
N GLY A 91 -17.02 41.99 4.04
CA GLY A 91 -17.66 42.98 4.91
C GLY A 91 -16.70 44.07 5.38
N VAL A 92 -15.55 43.68 5.94
CA VAL A 92 -14.50 44.62 6.38
C VAL A 92 -13.95 45.44 5.21
N SER A 93 -13.78 44.84 4.03
CA SER A 93 -13.36 45.56 2.83
C SER A 93 -14.38 46.62 2.38
N ALA A 94 -15.68 46.35 2.52
CA ALA A 94 -16.73 47.31 2.23
C ALA A 94 -16.71 48.49 3.21
N ILE A 95 -16.49 48.23 4.51
CA ILE A 95 -16.30 49.24 5.54
C ILE A 95 -15.10 50.14 5.19
N ALA A 96 -13.95 49.54 4.91
CA ALA A 96 -12.74 50.28 4.54
C ALA A 96 -12.93 51.13 3.26
N ALA A 97 -13.62 50.59 2.25
CA ALA A 97 -13.93 51.31 1.02
C ALA A 97 -14.89 52.49 1.25
N ALA A 98 -15.89 52.34 2.14
CA ALA A 98 -16.79 53.41 2.51
C ALA A 98 -16.05 54.56 3.21
N GLN A 99 -15.17 54.23 4.17
CA GLN A 99 -14.32 55.21 4.84
C GLN A 99 -13.39 55.94 3.86
N TYR A 100 -12.75 55.21 2.95
CA TYR A 100 -11.88 55.80 1.93
C TYR A 100 -12.64 56.72 0.96
N LYS A 101 -13.87 56.37 0.58
CA LYS A 101 -14.71 57.17 -0.34
C LYS A 101 -15.42 58.34 0.33
N GLY A 102 -15.50 58.38 1.66
CA GLY A 102 -16.16 59.43 2.43
C GLY A 102 -15.47 60.81 2.40
N ASP A 103 -14.47 61.00 1.53
CA ASP A 103 -13.73 62.25 1.30
C ASP A 103 -13.07 62.85 2.56
N GLY A 104 -12.85 62.02 3.60
CA GLY A 104 -12.22 62.45 4.86
C GLY A 104 -13.12 63.28 5.77
N PHE A 105 -14.42 63.37 5.49
CA PHE A 105 -15.35 64.10 6.36
C PHE A 105 -15.80 63.18 7.51
N ASP A 106 -15.33 63.47 8.72
CA ASP A 106 -15.68 62.69 9.92
C ASP A 106 -17.21 62.83 10.18
N PRO A 107 -17.96 61.72 10.30
CA PRO A 107 -19.39 61.76 10.59
C PRO A 107 -19.72 62.46 11.91
N THR A 108 -18.76 62.59 12.84
CA THR A 108 -18.93 63.42 14.04
C THR A 108 -19.09 64.90 13.71
N PHE A 109 -18.46 65.42 12.64
CA PHE A 109 -18.71 66.78 12.18
C PHE A 109 -20.12 66.93 11.59
N GLN A 110 -20.70 65.89 10.98
CA GLN A 110 -22.08 65.94 10.49
C GLN A 110 -23.10 66.08 11.63
N ILE A 111 -22.86 65.41 12.77
CA ILE A 111 -23.71 65.54 13.97
C ILE A 111 -23.59 66.96 14.57
N VAL A 112 -22.38 67.52 14.63
CA VAL A 112 -22.14 68.87 15.19
C VAL A 112 -22.67 69.99 14.29
N PHE A 113 -22.66 69.81 12.97
CA PHE A 113 -23.15 70.79 12.00
C PHE A 113 -24.61 70.54 11.58
N SER A 114 -25.32 69.61 12.22
CA SER A 114 -26.74 69.38 11.93
C SER A 114 -27.56 70.62 12.33
N SER A 115 -28.47 71.04 11.46
CA SER A 115 -29.25 72.27 11.63
C SER A 115 -30.44 72.11 12.58
N GLN A 116 -30.71 70.91 13.08
CA GLN A 116 -31.89 70.57 13.90
C GLN A 116 -31.45 69.89 15.22
N PRO A 117 -31.56 70.58 16.38
CA PRO A 117 -31.18 70.03 17.68
C PRO A 117 -31.95 68.77 18.10
N GLU A 118 -33.19 68.60 17.61
CA GLU A 118 -34.01 67.41 17.88
C GLU A 118 -33.44 66.10 17.30
N ASP A 119 -32.71 66.16 16.19
CA ASP A 119 -32.20 64.96 15.48
C ASP A 119 -30.83 64.51 16.00
N MET A 120 -30.09 65.40 16.67
CA MET A 120 -28.71 65.18 17.11
C MET A 120 -28.52 63.89 17.95
N PHE A 121 -29.44 63.59 18.86
CA PHE A 121 -29.35 62.39 19.71
C PHE A 121 -29.64 61.10 18.93
N ALA A 122 -30.54 61.15 17.95
CA ALA A 122 -30.87 60.01 17.11
C ALA A 122 -29.71 59.69 16.14
N ASP A 123 -29.11 60.74 15.57
CA ASP A 123 -27.93 60.60 14.70
C ASP A 123 -26.72 60.09 15.50
N ALA A 124 -26.50 60.61 16.72
CA ALA A 124 -25.43 60.13 17.60
C ALA A 124 -25.61 58.65 17.98
N ALA A 125 -26.82 58.22 18.32
CA ALA A 125 -27.12 56.81 18.61
C ALA A 125 -26.92 55.92 17.37
N THR A 126 -27.23 56.42 16.18
CA THR A 126 -27.04 55.68 14.93
C THR A 126 -25.57 55.49 14.59
N VAL A 127 -24.76 56.55 14.74
CA VAL A 127 -23.30 56.48 14.53
C VAL A 127 -22.63 55.55 15.54
N ASP A 128 -23.04 55.62 16.81
CA ASP A 128 -22.54 54.72 17.86
C ASP A 128 -22.87 53.25 17.55
N TYR A 129 -24.13 52.95 17.23
CA TYR A 129 -24.56 51.60 16.83
C TYR A 129 -23.77 51.07 15.62
N LEU A 130 -23.59 51.91 14.60
CA LEU A 130 -22.83 51.55 13.40
C LEU A 130 -21.35 51.32 13.73
N GLY A 131 -20.75 52.12 14.61
CA GLY A 131 -19.39 51.95 15.09
C GLY A 131 -19.20 50.62 15.83
N GLN A 132 -20.14 50.28 16.71
CA GLN A 132 -20.15 48.98 17.42
C GLN A 132 -20.26 47.82 16.44
N SER A 133 -21.18 47.89 15.48
CA SER A 133 -21.34 46.85 14.45
C SER A 133 -20.11 46.69 13.54
N GLN A 134 -19.39 47.78 13.23
CA GLN A 134 -18.12 47.69 12.49
C GLN A 134 -17.01 47.06 13.32
N ALA A 135 -16.92 47.41 14.62
CA ALA A 135 -15.95 46.82 15.53
C ALA A 135 -16.17 45.30 15.70
N GLU A 136 -17.43 44.86 15.80
CA GLU A 136 -17.79 43.43 15.86
C GLU A 136 -17.36 42.67 14.61
N GLN A 137 -17.59 43.21 13.41
CA GLN A 137 -17.16 42.57 12.15
C GLN A 137 -15.63 42.45 12.03
N ILE A 138 -14.89 43.45 12.51
CA ILE A 138 -13.42 43.40 12.52
C ILE A 138 -12.94 42.36 13.55
N ALA A 139 -13.56 42.32 14.73
CA ALA A 139 -13.25 41.33 15.75
C ALA A 139 -13.53 39.89 15.26
N GLU A 140 -14.65 39.68 14.58
CA GLU A 140 -14.99 38.39 13.94
C GLU A 140 -13.95 38.00 12.90
N LEU A 141 -13.51 38.93 12.03
CA LEU A 141 -12.47 38.66 11.04
C LEU A 141 -11.16 38.20 11.69
N ILE A 142 -10.74 38.85 12.78
CA ILE A 142 -9.53 38.48 13.52
C ILE A 142 -9.70 37.09 14.14
N SER A 143 -10.83 36.85 14.81
CA SER A 143 -11.14 35.54 15.40
C SER A 143 -11.09 34.40 14.38
N LEU A 144 -11.70 34.59 13.20
CA LEU A 144 -11.69 33.59 12.13
C LEU A 144 -10.28 33.35 11.57
N ARG A 145 -9.40 34.37 11.58
CA ARG A 145 -8.00 34.22 11.16
C ARG A 145 -7.18 33.43 12.15
N ASP A 146 -7.39 33.67 13.44
CA ASP A 146 -6.69 32.96 14.50
C ASP A 146 -7.14 31.49 14.52
N GLU A 147 -8.45 31.23 14.40
CA GLU A 147 -9.02 29.88 14.26
C GLU A 147 -8.48 29.15 13.03
N GLN A 148 -8.32 29.85 11.89
CA GLN A 148 -7.74 29.26 10.67
C GLN A 148 -6.28 28.86 10.89
N ALA A 149 -5.50 29.71 11.56
CA ALA A 149 -4.10 29.44 11.84
C ALA A 149 -3.94 28.25 12.79
N GLU A 150 -4.81 28.14 13.80
CA GLU A 150 -4.84 27.02 14.74
C GLU A 150 -5.18 25.70 14.05
N LEU A 151 -6.28 25.65 13.28
CA LEU A 151 -6.71 24.44 12.58
C LEU A 151 -5.69 23.98 11.53
N THR A 152 -5.07 24.93 10.82
CA THR A 152 -3.98 24.62 9.88
C THR A 152 -2.75 24.06 10.59
N GLY A 153 -2.46 24.51 11.82
CA GLY A 153 -1.39 23.96 12.65
C GLY A 153 -1.69 22.53 13.09
N GLN A 154 -2.89 22.28 13.61
CA GLN A 154 -3.34 20.94 14.02
C GLN A 154 -3.29 19.95 12.86
N LEU A 155 -3.77 20.34 11.67
CA LEU A 155 -3.65 19.52 10.47
C LEU A 155 -2.21 19.16 10.11
N GLN A 156 -1.27 20.11 10.24
CA GLN A 156 0.15 19.82 9.99
C GLN A 156 0.73 18.83 11.00
N ASP A 157 0.37 18.99 12.27
CA ASP A 157 0.82 18.09 13.34
C ASP A 157 0.26 16.67 13.12
N GLU A 158 -1.04 16.52 12.82
CA GLU A 158 -1.65 15.23 12.51
C GLU A 158 -1.06 14.57 11.25
N MET A 159 -0.77 15.36 10.21
CA MET A 159 -0.10 14.85 9.01
C MET A 159 1.33 14.37 9.30
N SER A 160 2.05 15.04 10.20
CA SER A 160 3.38 14.61 10.63
C SER A 160 3.31 13.28 11.38
N GLU A 161 2.36 13.15 12.31
CA GLU A 161 2.12 11.93 13.08
C GLU A 161 1.76 10.75 12.16
N ALA A 162 0.87 10.96 11.18
CA ALA A 162 0.55 9.94 10.20
C ALA A 162 1.75 9.53 9.32
N SER A 163 2.62 10.47 8.96
CA SER A 163 3.83 10.17 8.18
C SER A 163 4.81 9.32 8.99
N GLU A 164 5.02 9.67 10.26
CA GLU A 164 5.89 8.91 11.17
C GLU A 164 5.39 7.47 11.35
N LEU A 165 4.08 7.29 11.51
CA LEU A 165 3.45 5.97 11.62
C LEU A 165 3.58 5.14 10.34
N ILE A 166 3.46 5.78 9.16
CA ILE A 166 3.71 5.10 7.88
C ILE A 166 5.17 4.63 7.81
N ASP A 167 6.13 5.50 8.12
CA ASP A 167 7.55 5.17 8.08
C ASP A 167 7.88 3.98 9.01
N GLU A 168 7.28 3.96 10.21
CA GLU A 168 7.41 2.85 11.16
C GLU A 168 6.83 1.54 10.61
N LEU A 169 5.61 1.58 10.05
CA LEU A 169 4.99 0.42 9.40
C LEU A 169 5.81 -0.10 8.20
N GLU A 170 6.45 0.78 7.44
CA GLU A 170 7.32 0.39 6.34
C GLU A 170 8.60 -0.28 6.83
N GLU A 171 9.22 0.23 7.90
CA GLU A 171 10.39 -0.37 8.53
C GLU A 171 10.07 -1.76 9.10
N GLN A 172 8.95 -1.89 9.83
CA GLN A 172 8.48 -3.17 10.34
C GLN A 172 8.23 -4.18 9.21
N ARG A 173 7.59 -3.76 8.11
CA ARG A 173 7.38 -4.61 6.92
C ARG A 173 8.70 -5.10 6.34
N GLU A 174 9.70 -4.21 6.21
CA GLU A 174 11.02 -4.58 5.69
C GLU A 174 11.76 -5.52 6.63
N GLU A 175 11.70 -5.30 7.95
CA GLU A 175 12.28 -6.19 8.93
C GLU A 175 11.67 -7.59 8.85
N VAL A 176 10.34 -7.68 8.81
CA VAL A 176 9.61 -8.93 8.68
C VAL A 176 9.97 -9.64 7.38
N THR A 177 10.02 -8.92 6.26
CA THR A 177 10.37 -9.48 4.95
C THR A 177 11.80 -10.04 4.96
N LYS A 178 12.75 -9.27 5.47
CA LYS A 178 14.14 -9.72 5.61
C LYS A 178 14.26 -10.93 6.52
N ARG A 179 13.50 -10.96 7.62
CA ARG A 179 13.47 -12.10 8.54
C ARG A 179 12.92 -13.35 7.85
N ILE A 180 11.86 -13.21 7.05
CA ILE A 180 11.31 -14.28 6.22
C ILE A 180 12.38 -14.79 5.25
N GLU A 181 13.07 -13.90 4.54
CA GLU A 181 14.18 -14.27 3.63
C GLU A 181 15.33 -14.99 4.35
N GLU A 182 15.70 -14.54 5.56
CA GLU A 182 16.71 -15.18 6.41
C GLU A 182 16.27 -16.58 6.85
N TYR A 183 15.05 -16.72 7.38
CA TYR A 183 14.50 -18.03 7.75
C TYR A 183 14.36 -18.97 6.56
N GLU A 184 13.97 -18.43 5.40
CA GLU A 184 13.92 -19.17 4.15
C GLU A 184 15.31 -19.64 3.71
N ALA A 185 16.34 -18.81 3.86
CA ALA A 185 17.72 -19.15 3.54
C ALA A 185 18.34 -20.14 4.54
N GLU A 186 17.99 -20.06 5.82
CA GLU A 186 18.40 -21.00 6.86
C GLU A 186 17.71 -22.37 6.71
N GLN A 187 16.49 -22.38 6.16
CA GLN A 187 15.77 -23.60 5.79
C GLN A 187 16.22 -24.21 4.46
N VAL A 188 17.33 -23.75 3.86
CA VAL A 188 17.97 -24.48 2.75
C VAL A 188 18.47 -25.81 3.32
N PRO A 189 17.89 -26.96 2.95
CA PRO A 189 18.35 -28.24 3.46
C PRO A 189 19.80 -28.45 3.05
N GLU A 190 20.65 -28.88 3.98
CA GLU A 190 21.96 -29.40 3.59
C GLU A 190 21.75 -30.51 2.56
N ALA A 191 22.61 -30.52 1.54
CA ALA A 191 22.58 -31.53 0.49
C ALA A 191 22.46 -32.93 1.14
N PRO A 192 21.58 -33.81 0.63
CA PRO A 192 21.33 -35.11 1.27
C PRO A 192 22.65 -35.84 1.50
N GLU A 193 22.85 -36.42 2.70
CA GLU A 193 24.08 -37.16 3.06
C GLU A 193 24.41 -38.33 2.11
N ASN A 194 23.43 -38.75 1.29
CA ASN A 194 23.63 -39.57 0.12
C ASN A 194 22.99 -38.90 -1.11
N PRO A 195 23.69 -38.02 -1.84
CA PRO A 195 23.32 -37.79 -3.21
C PRO A 195 23.54 -39.13 -3.91
N GLY A 196 22.54 -39.63 -4.64
CA GLY A 196 22.78 -40.74 -5.54
C GLY A 196 24.06 -40.44 -6.35
N ASN A 197 24.94 -41.42 -6.54
CA ASN A 197 26.22 -41.30 -7.25
C ASN A 197 26.06 -40.98 -8.77
N GLY A 198 25.04 -40.21 -9.15
CA GLY A 198 24.72 -39.83 -10.51
C GLY A 198 24.88 -38.33 -10.68
N SER A 199 25.82 -37.93 -11.52
CA SER A 199 25.77 -36.60 -12.14
C SER A 199 24.45 -36.45 -12.89
N ILE A 200 23.82 -35.27 -12.82
CA ILE A 200 22.62 -34.96 -13.60
C ILE A 200 22.91 -35.22 -15.10
N PRO A 201 22.14 -36.09 -15.78
CA PRO A 201 22.43 -36.44 -17.16
C PRO A 201 22.20 -35.25 -18.09
N ASP A 202 23.07 -35.07 -19.10
CA ASP A 202 22.95 -33.98 -20.09
C ASP A 202 21.59 -33.97 -20.80
N SER A 203 20.94 -35.14 -20.94
CA SER A 203 19.61 -35.27 -21.54
C SER A 203 18.49 -34.62 -20.72
N ALA A 204 18.69 -34.41 -19.41
CA ALA A 204 17.73 -33.72 -18.55
C ALA A 204 17.86 -32.19 -18.63
N ARG A 205 18.96 -31.68 -19.21
CA ARG A 205 19.25 -30.24 -19.24
C ARG A 205 18.48 -29.54 -20.35
N GLY A 206 17.41 -28.84 -19.99
CA GLY A 206 16.62 -28.01 -20.91
C GLY A 206 16.99 -26.52 -20.87
N GLY A 207 16.11 -25.68 -21.41
CA GLY A 207 16.32 -24.24 -21.51
C GLY A 207 16.43 -23.56 -20.14
N GLY A 208 17.39 -22.64 -20.01
CA GLY A 208 17.49 -21.81 -18.81
C GLY A 208 18.16 -22.49 -17.60
N TRP A 209 18.89 -23.59 -17.82
CA TRP A 209 19.48 -24.43 -16.79
C TRP A 209 20.31 -23.66 -15.74
N ASP A 210 21.25 -22.83 -16.22
CA ASP A 210 22.18 -22.09 -15.35
C ASP A 210 21.62 -20.72 -14.89
N GLN A 211 20.34 -20.42 -15.14
CA GLN A 211 19.69 -19.15 -14.80
C GLN A 211 18.65 -19.32 -13.68
N THR A 212 18.75 -20.40 -12.91
CA THR A 212 17.89 -20.69 -11.76
C THR A 212 18.46 -20.11 -10.47
N THR A 213 17.60 -19.81 -9.51
CA THR A 213 18.05 -19.52 -8.14
C THR A 213 18.70 -20.77 -7.53
N PRO A 214 19.59 -20.62 -6.53
CA PRO A 214 20.21 -21.77 -5.86
C PRO A 214 19.18 -22.77 -5.31
N ARG A 215 18.07 -22.28 -4.74
CA ARG A 215 16.97 -23.12 -4.25
C ARG A 215 16.32 -23.91 -5.38
N MET A 216 15.91 -23.25 -6.47
CA MET A 216 15.27 -23.94 -7.59
C MET A 216 16.22 -24.93 -8.26
N ALA A 217 17.52 -24.61 -8.35
CA ALA A 217 18.53 -25.55 -8.80
C ALA A 217 18.61 -26.81 -7.91
N ALA A 218 18.58 -26.63 -6.58
CA ALA A 218 18.58 -27.75 -5.63
C ALA A 218 17.31 -28.61 -5.75
N ILE A 219 16.12 -28.00 -5.83
CA ILE A 219 14.84 -28.70 -6.04
C ILE A 219 14.90 -29.52 -7.33
N ARG A 220 15.29 -28.87 -8.44
CA ARG A 220 15.41 -29.49 -9.75
C ARG A 220 16.33 -30.70 -9.72
N ASP A 221 17.54 -30.52 -9.18
CA ASP A 221 18.56 -31.56 -9.17
C ASP A 221 18.11 -32.73 -8.27
N GLU A 222 17.45 -32.45 -7.15
CA GLU A 222 16.90 -33.47 -6.26
C GLU A 222 15.78 -34.29 -6.94
N VAL A 223 14.82 -33.62 -7.57
CA VAL A 223 13.73 -34.30 -8.31
C VAL A 223 14.29 -35.17 -9.43
N ILE A 224 15.28 -34.67 -10.20
CA ILE A 224 15.89 -35.44 -11.29
C ILE A 224 16.69 -36.63 -10.75
N MET A 225 17.38 -36.48 -9.62
CA MET A 225 18.11 -37.59 -9.00
C MET A 225 17.18 -38.69 -8.48
N GLN A 226 16.00 -38.34 -7.98
CA GLN A 226 15.04 -39.31 -7.45
C GLN A 226 14.19 -39.97 -8.53
N PHE A 227 13.69 -39.19 -9.48
CA PHE A 227 12.66 -39.64 -10.42
C PHE A 227 13.15 -39.75 -11.87
N GLY A 228 14.33 -39.18 -12.17
CA GLY A 228 14.79 -38.99 -13.53
C GLY A 228 14.03 -37.87 -14.26
N ALA A 229 14.38 -37.66 -15.53
CA ALA A 229 13.69 -36.73 -16.41
C ALA A 229 13.54 -37.35 -17.81
N PRO A 230 12.32 -37.76 -18.22
CA PRO A 230 12.11 -38.37 -19.55
C PRO A 230 12.30 -37.37 -20.69
N TYR A 231 12.21 -36.07 -20.40
CA TYR A 231 12.44 -34.97 -21.32
C TYR A 231 13.23 -33.85 -20.63
N PRO A 232 13.88 -32.94 -21.38
CA PRO A 232 14.65 -31.85 -20.81
C PRO A 232 13.78 -30.93 -19.94
N VAL A 233 14.26 -30.60 -18.73
CA VAL A 233 13.58 -29.71 -17.78
C VAL A 233 13.85 -28.26 -18.17
N GLY A 234 12.80 -27.48 -18.37
CA GLY A 234 12.89 -26.06 -18.72
C GLY A 234 12.72 -25.18 -17.49
N CYS A 235 13.68 -24.32 -17.17
CA CYS A 235 13.61 -23.54 -15.92
C CYS A 235 13.56 -22.04 -16.13
N TRP A 236 14.24 -21.51 -17.14
CA TRP A 236 14.28 -20.05 -17.34
C TRP A 236 14.00 -19.67 -18.79
N ARG A 237 13.23 -18.58 -18.93
CA ARG A 237 12.99 -17.87 -20.18
C ARG A 237 12.72 -16.38 -19.88
N PRO A 238 12.94 -15.46 -20.83
CA PRO A 238 12.55 -14.06 -20.64
C PRO A 238 11.02 -13.93 -20.55
N SER A 239 10.49 -13.78 -19.33
CA SER A 239 9.06 -13.63 -19.03
C SER A 239 8.84 -12.82 -17.75
N ASN A 240 7.60 -12.41 -17.49
CA ASN A 240 7.19 -11.72 -16.26
C ASN A 240 6.59 -12.71 -15.22
N ASP A 241 6.84 -14.00 -15.36
CA ASP A 241 6.41 -15.07 -14.45
C ASP A 241 7.62 -15.64 -13.68
N ASP A 242 7.39 -16.68 -12.86
CA ASP A 242 8.44 -17.28 -12.02
C ASP A 242 9.60 -17.92 -12.83
N HIS A 243 9.41 -18.19 -14.13
CA HIS A 243 10.54 -18.57 -14.98
C HIS A 243 11.45 -17.40 -15.32
N GLY A 244 10.92 -16.17 -15.37
CA GLY A 244 11.69 -14.96 -15.62
C GLY A 244 12.63 -14.61 -14.46
N THR A 245 12.23 -14.96 -13.24
CA THR A 245 13.00 -14.81 -11.99
C THR A 245 13.90 -16.01 -11.70
N GLY A 246 13.78 -17.11 -12.46
CA GLY A 246 14.57 -18.32 -12.26
C GLY A 246 14.14 -19.16 -11.04
N THR A 247 12.95 -18.90 -10.50
CA THR A 247 12.38 -19.59 -9.34
C THR A 247 11.40 -20.69 -9.75
N ALA A 248 11.33 -21.08 -11.03
CA ALA A 248 10.49 -22.17 -11.50
C ALA A 248 11.20 -23.15 -12.42
N CYS A 249 10.71 -24.40 -12.45
CA CYS A 249 11.09 -25.41 -13.43
C CYS A 249 9.88 -26.23 -13.89
N ASP A 250 9.82 -26.49 -15.20
CA ASP A 250 8.87 -27.36 -15.88
C ASP A 250 9.49 -28.73 -16.12
N PHE A 251 9.03 -29.73 -15.37
CA PHE A 251 9.41 -31.13 -15.52
C PHE A 251 8.56 -31.75 -16.63
N MET A 252 9.11 -31.74 -17.85
CA MET A 252 8.41 -32.15 -19.06
C MET A 252 8.09 -33.65 -19.08
N MET A 253 6.81 -33.97 -19.30
CA MET A 253 6.27 -35.34 -19.39
C MET A 253 5.97 -35.77 -20.83
N SER A 254 6.04 -34.84 -21.78
CA SER A 254 5.99 -35.11 -23.21
C SER A 254 6.89 -34.13 -23.98
N ALA A 255 7.08 -34.38 -25.28
CA ALA A 255 7.73 -33.42 -26.16
C ALA A 255 6.69 -32.63 -26.98
N ASN A 256 7.02 -31.37 -27.27
CA ASN A 256 6.33 -30.52 -28.25
C ASN A 256 4.82 -30.34 -28.00
N GLY A 257 4.38 -30.23 -26.75
CA GLY A 257 2.97 -29.98 -26.43
C GLY A 257 2.05 -31.20 -26.59
N ALA A 258 2.62 -32.40 -26.73
CA ALA A 258 1.85 -33.62 -26.90
C ALA A 258 1.21 -34.08 -25.57
N ALA A 259 0.18 -34.91 -25.64
CA ALA A 259 -0.29 -35.60 -24.44
C ALA A 259 0.78 -36.60 -23.95
N PRO A 260 1.12 -36.62 -22.65
CA PRO A 260 2.06 -37.60 -22.10
C PRO A 260 1.51 -39.03 -22.14
N SER A 261 2.41 -40.01 -22.14
CA SER A 261 2.05 -41.43 -21.95
C SER A 261 1.43 -41.65 -20.56
N ALA A 262 0.70 -42.76 -20.38
CA ALA A 262 0.17 -43.12 -19.06
C ALA A 262 1.28 -43.25 -17.99
N GLU A 263 2.45 -43.75 -18.40
CA GLU A 263 3.64 -43.86 -17.54
C GLU A 263 4.16 -42.47 -17.13
N ASN A 264 4.30 -41.55 -18.08
CA ASN A 264 4.77 -40.20 -17.79
C ASN A 264 3.73 -39.39 -17.00
N LYS A 265 2.43 -39.65 -17.18
CA LYS A 265 1.41 -39.07 -16.29
C LYS A 265 1.56 -39.54 -14.85
N ALA A 266 1.79 -40.83 -14.65
CA ALA A 266 2.02 -41.39 -13.32
C ALA A 266 3.33 -40.86 -12.69
N LEU A 267 4.36 -40.62 -13.50
CA LEU A 267 5.58 -39.95 -13.08
C LEU A 267 5.32 -38.49 -12.67
N GLY A 268 4.58 -37.74 -13.48
CA GLY A 268 4.18 -36.37 -13.16
C GLY A 268 3.45 -36.29 -11.82
N GLN A 269 2.51 -37.21 -11.58
CA GLN A 269 1.83 -37.32 -10.28
C GLN A 269 2.81 -37.59 -9.13
N GLN A 270 3.77 -38.52 -9.30
CA GLN A 270 4.76 -38.82 -8.26
C GLN A 270 5.64 -37.60 -7.93
N ILE A 271 6.06 -36.84 -8.95
CA ILE A 271 6.84 -35.61 -8.76
C ILE A 271 5.99 -34.56 -8.01
N SER A 272 4.72 -34.38 -8.39
CA SER A 272 3.82 -33.46 -7.68
C SER A 272 3.60 -33.89 -6.22
N ASP A 273 3.32 -35.16 -5.96
CA ASP A 273 3.12 -35.70 -4.61
C ASP A 273 4.38 -35.56 -3.75
N TYR A 274 5.56 -35.80 -4.34
CA TYR A 274 6.83 -35.59 -3.66
C TYR A 274 7.06 -34.12 -3.31
N GLY A 275 6.80 -33.22 -4.27
CA GLY A 275 6.87 -31.78 -4.05
C GLY A 275 5.95 -31.32 -2.93
N ILE A 276 4.70 -31.82 -2.88
CA ILE A 276 3.74 -31.52 -1.79
C ILE A 276 4.27 -32.03 -0.45
N ALA A 277 4.73 -33.28 -0.41
CA ALA A 277 5.21 -33.91 0.83
C ALA A 277 6.47 -33.23 1.40
N ASN A 278 7.24 -32.54 0.55
CA ASN A 278 8.48 -31.86 0.92
C ASN A 278 8.39 -30.34 0.75
N ALA A 279 7.19 -29.78 0.59
CA ALA A 279 7.02 -28.39 0.16
C ALA A 279 7.71 -27.40 1.10
N ASP A 280 7.59 -27.64 2.41
CA ASP A 280 8.18 -26.78 3.44
C ASP A 280 9.71 -26.88 3.41
N ARG A 281 10.27 -28.11 3.38
CA ARG A 281 11.72 -28.36 3.28
C ARG A 281 12.33 -27.79 2.01
N LEU A 282 11.61 -27.85 0.90
CA LEU A 282 12.11 -27.42 -0.40
C LEU A 282 11.84 -25.93 -0.67
N GLY A 283 11.03 -25.25 0.15
CA GLY A 283 10.59 -23.88 -0.12
C GLY A 283 9.73 -23.78 -1.39
N ILE A 284 8.85 -24.74 -1.63
CA ILE A 284 7.93 -24.74 -2.78
C ILE A 284 6.77 -23.79 -2.51
N LYS A 285 6.55 -22.84 -3.41
CA LYS A 285 5.48 -21.85 -3.38
C LYS A 285 4.17 -22.42 -3.95
N TYR A 286 4.24 -23.07 -5.11
CA TYR A 286 3.11 -23.79 -5.70
C TYR A 286 3.56 -24.83 -6.72
N ILE A 287 2.67 -25.79 -7.01
CA ILE A 287 2.83 -26.83 -8.02
C ILE A 287 1.62 -26.79 -8.95
N ILE A 288 1.83 -26.89 -10.26
CA ILE A 288 0.75 -27.02 -11.23
C ILE A 288 0.88 -28.35 -11.96
N TRP A 289 -0.20 -29.11 -11.99
CA TRP A 289 -0.29 -30.39 -12.69
C TRP A 289 -1.73 -30.70 -13.09
N GLU A 290 -1.92 -31.18 -14.33
CA GLU A 290 -3.23 -31.53 -14.91
C GLU A 290 -4.31 -30.48 -14.64
N GLN A 291 -4.01 -29.21 -15.01
CA GLN A 291 -4.90 -28.05 -14.90
C GLN A 291 -5.31 -27.67 -13.46
N GLN A 292 -4.66 -28.25 -12.46
CA GLN A 292 -4.86 -27.89 -11.07
C GLN A 292 -3.61 -27.20 -10.54
N ILE A 293 -3.80 -26.30 -9.60
CA ILE A 293 -2.72 -25.65 -8.84
C ILE A 293 -2.85 -26.02 -7.38
N TRP A 294 -1.77 -26.53 -6.81
CA TRP A 294 -1.58 -26.71 -5.37
C TRP A 294 -0.73 -25.55 -4.86
N GLN A 295 -1.17 -24.89 -3.79
CA GLN A 295 -0.42 -23.79 -3.17
C GLN A 295 0.02 -24.20 -1.77
N SER A 296 1.25 -23.84 -1.38
CA SER A 296 1.79 -24.14 -0.04
C SER A 296 0.94 -23.53 1.08
N THR A 297 0.36 -22.37 0.83
CA THR A 297 -0.49 -21.64 1.77
C THR A 297 -1.82 -22.34 2.07
N SER A 298 -2.50 -22.88 1.05
CA SER A 298 -3.79 -23.55 1.24
C SER A 298 -3.66 -25.06 1.47
N ARG A 299 -2.51 -25.64 1.11
CA ARG A 299 -2.25 -27.09 1.04
C ARG A 299 -3.32 -27.87 0.27
N GLN A 300 -4.02 -27.22 -0.66
CA GLN A 300 -5.13 -27.80 -1.42
C GLN A 300 -4.96 -27.59 -2.93
N TRP A 301 -5.40 -28.59 -3.70
CA TRP A 301 -5.55 -28.46 -5.15
C TRP A 301 -6.80 -27.64 -5.50
N THR A 302 -6.63 -26.67 -6.41
CA THR A 302 -7.72 -25.89 -6.99
C THR A 302 -7.67 -25.94 -8.50
N TRP A 303 -8.83 -26.05 -9.16
CA TRP A 303 -8.91 -26.02 -10.62
C TRP A 303 -8.56 -24.64 -11.19
N MET A 304 -7.71 -24.63 -12.22
CA MET A 304 -7.46 -23.44 -13.02
C MET A 304 -8.51 -23.29 -14.13
N ASN A 305 -8.72 -22.06 -14.58
CA ASN A 305 -9.44 -21.82 -15.83
C ASN A 305 -8.73 -22.50 -17.01
N ASP A 306 -9.51 -22.96 -17.99
CA ASP A 306 -8.98 -23.46 -19.25
C ASP A 306 -8.31 -22.34 -20.05
N ARG A 307 -7.02 -22.53 -20.36
CA ARG A 307 -6.15 -21.59 -21.07
C ARG A 307 -5.94 -21.96 -22.55
N GLY A 308 -6.62 -22.99 -23.04
CA GLY A 308 -6.80 -23.25 -24.48
C GLY A 308 -6.02 -24.43 -25.05
N ASP A 309 -4.95 -24.91 -24.40
CA ASP A 309 -4.19 -26.08 -24.87
C ASP A 309 -3.55 -26.88 -23.71
N LEU A 310 -2.93 -28.01 -24.05
CA LEU A 310 -2.33 -28.93 -23.07
C LEU A 310 -1.18 -28.30 -22.29
N THR A 311 -0.33 -27.52 -22.97
CA THR A 311 0.84 -26.90 -22.34
C THR A 311 0.41 -25.78 -21.40
N GLN A 312 -0.46 -24.87 -21.84
CA GLN A 312 -0.97 -23.78 -21.01
C GLN A 312 -1.77 -24.29 -19.80
N ASN A 313 -2.40 -25.47 -19.93
CA ASN A 313 -3.11 -26.15 -18.84
C ASN A 313 -2.24 -27.17 -18.07
N HIS A 314 -0.93 -27.25 -18.33
CA HIS A 314 0.01 -28.08 -17.57
C HIS A 314 -0.36 -29.58 -17.55
N TYR A 315 -0.88 -30.08 -18.68
CA TYR A 315 -1.13 -31.51 -18.88
C TYR A 315 0.09 -32.28 -19.40
N ASP A 316 1.11 -31.57 -19.88
CA ASP A 316 2.32 -32.14 -20.49
C ASP A 316 3.60 -31.92 -19.67
N HIS A 317 3.52 -31.21 -18.54
CA HIS A 317 4.62 -31.00 -17.61
C HIS A 317 4.11 -30.71 -16.20
N VAL A 318 4.92 -31.05 -15.19
CA VAL A 318 4.73 -30.57 -13.81
C VAL A 318 5.48 -29.26 -13.67
N HIS A 319 4.80 -28.20 -13.29
CA HIS A 319 5.44 -26.93 -12.96
C HIS A 319 5.64 -26.82 -11.46
N ILE A 320 6.85 -26.50 -11.03
CA ILE A 320 7.18 -26.22 -9.62
C ILE A 320 7.77 -24.82 -9.53
N SER A 321 7.22 -24.01 -8.65
CA SER A 321 7.73 -22.67 -8.29
C SER A 321 8.20 -22.67 -6.84
N SER A 322 9.31 -21.98 -6.55
CA SER A 322 9.84 -21.74 -5.21
C SER A 322 9.78 -20.27 -4.84
N TYR A 323 9.92 -19.98 -3.54
CA TYR A 323 10.28 -18.65 -3.07
C TYR A 323 11.72 -18.31 -3.50
#